data_AF-A0A8E2DGD7-F1
#
_entry.id   AF-A0A8E2DGD7-F1
#
_cell.length_a   1.000
_cell.length_b   1.000
_cell.length_c   1.000
_cell.angle_alpha   90.00
_cell.angle_beta   90.00
_cell.angle_gamma   90.00
#
_symmetry.space_group_name_H-M   'P 1'
#
loop_
_entity.id
_entity.type
_entity.pdbx_description
1 polymer ?
#
loop_
_entity_poly.entity_id
_entity_poly.type
_entity_poly.pdbx_seq_one_letter_code
_entity_poly.pdbx_strand_id
1 'polypeptide(L)'
;DADLIFIQEPYLDLNKLTRATPYWHVIYPHSHHDNAERTRSVILVNKHISTNAWTAIDITSPDITGLTMVTQQGNLHLFNVY
;
A
#
# COMPACT_ATOMS: atom_id res chain seq x y z
N ASP A 1 4.51 7.75 16.57
CA ASP A 1 4.82 7.23 15.23
C ASP A 1 3.74 6.28 14.76
N ALA A 2 3.60 6.14 13.44
CA ALA A 2 2.63 5.25 12.80
C ALA A 2 3.32 4.04 12.17
N ASP A 3 2.63 2.91 12.19
CA ASP A 3 3.09 1.65 11.63
C ASP A 3 2.61 1.47 10.19
N LEU A 4 1.39 1.91 9.93
CA LEU A 4 0.72 1.88 8.64
C LEU A 4 0.10 3.26 8.36
N ILE A 5 0.18 3.71 7.10
CA ILE A 5 -0.49 4.93 6.64
C ILE A 5 -1.29 4.60 5.39
N PHE A 6 -2.51 5.12 5.32
CA PHE A 6 -3.47 4.92 4.25
C PHE A 6 -3.69 6.26 3.57
N ILE A 7 -3.39 6.37 2.28
CA ILE A 7 -3.49 7.63 1.53
C ILE A 7 -4.47 7.44 0.37
N GLN A 8 -5.42 8.36 0.26
CA GLN A 8 -6.26 8.54 -0.92
C GLN A 8 -5.68 9.62 -1.83
N GLU A 9 -5.87 9.48 -3.14
CA GLU A 9 -5.38 10.41 -4.18
C GLU A 9 -3.91 10.79 -3.99
N PRO A 10 -2.98 9.82 -3.90
CA PRO A 10 -1.60 10.13 -3.63
C PRO A 10 -1.00 10.95 -4.77
N TYR A 11 -0.20 11.96 -4.42
CA TYR A 11 0.63 12.64 -5.40
C TYR A 11 1.62 11.63 -6.02
N LEU A 12 1.60 11.51 -7.35
CA LEU A 12 2.55 10.71 -8.12
C LEU A 12 3.58 11.62 -8.78
N ASP A 13 4.85 11.27 -8.67
CA ASP A 13 5.93 12.01 -9.33
C ASP A 13 6.04 11.70 -10.83
N LEU A 14 7.08 12.22 -11.47
CA LEU A 14 7.32 12.01 -12.91
C LEU A 14 7.57 10.53 -13.26
N ASN A 15 8.00 9.71 -12.30
CA ASN A 15 8.18 8.26 -12.44
C ASN A 15 6.90 7.49 -12.08
N LYS A 16 5.79 8.19 -11.84
CA LYS A 16 4.51 7.65 -11.41
C LYS A 16 4.56 6.96 -10.05
N LEU A 17 5.46 7.40 -9.17
CA LEU A 17 5.57 6.89 -7.81
C LEU A 17 5.15 7.96 -6.79
N THR A 18 4.42 7.53 -5.77
CA THR A 18 4.24 8.28 -4.52
C THR A 18 5.58 8.51 -3.84
N ARG A 19 5.84 9.78 -3.48
CA ARG A 19 7.04 10.15 -2.72
C ARG A 19 6.86 9.76 -1.26
N ALA A 20 7.74 8.89 -0.77
CA ALA A 20 7.82 8.52 0.64
C ALA A 20 9.26 8.65 1.15
N THR A 21 9.42 8.90 2.45
CA THR A 21 10.75 8.85 3.08
C THR A 21 11.29 7.41 3.07
N PRO A 22 12.61 7.19 3.20
CA PRO A 22 13.21 5.85 3.17
C PRO A 22 12.68 4.87 4.23
N TYR A 23 11.99 5.34 5.27
CA TYR A 23 11.35 4.56 6.32
C TYR A 23 10.08 3.80 5.91
N TRP A 24 9.61 3.94 4.67
CA TRP A 24 8.36 3.33 4.22
C TRP A 24 8.56 2.39 3.04
N HIS A 25 7.82 1.28 3.05
CA HIS A 25 7.44 0.53 1.86
C HIS A 25 6.12 1.08 1.35
N VAL A 26 6.06 1.49 0.07
CA VAL A 26 4.81 1.93 -0.56
C VAL A 26 4.20 0.75 -1.29
N ILE A 27 2.96 0.44 -0.96
CA ILE A 27 2.15 -0.60 -1.60
C ILE A 27 1.12 0.09 -2.47
N TYR A 28 1.12 -0.30 -3.74
CA TYR A 28 0.19 0.20 -4.74
C TYR A 28 -0.93 -0.82 -4.98
N PRO A 29 -2.06 -0.40 -5.58
CA PRO A 29 -3.05 -1.32 -6.13
C PRO A 29 -2.38 -2.23 -7.16
N HIS A 30 -2.87 -3.46 -7.29
CA HIS A 30 -2.32 -4.43 -8.24
C HIS A 30 -2.27 -3.88 -9.67
N SER A 31 -3.29 -3.11 -10.07
CA SER A 31 -3.41 -2.50 -11.39
C SER A 31 -2.55 -1.25 -11.62
N HIS A 32 -1.69 -0.85 -10.67
CA HIS A 32 -0.84 0.34 -10.81
C HIS A 32 0.10 0.23 -12.01
N HIS A 33 0.67 -0.95 -12.26
CA HIS A 33 1.54 -1.15 -13.41
C HIS A 33 0.81 -1.15 -14.75
N ASP A 34 -0.51 -1.39 -14.75
CA ASP A 34 -1.34 -1.31 -15.95
C ASP A 34 -1.67 0.14 -16.31
N ASN A 35 -1.97 0.95 -15.30
CA ASN A 35 -2.26 2.38 -15.47
C ASN A 35 -2.00 3.17 -14.19
N ALA A 36 -0.76 3.65 -14.05
CA ALA A 36 -0.32 4.33 -12.84
C ALA A 36 -1.07 5.65 -12.58
N GLU A 37 -1.53 6.35 -13.63
CA GLU A 37 -2.33 7.58 -13.50
C GLU A 37 -3.68 7.35 -12.81
N ARG A 38 -4.14 6.09 -12.75
CA ARG A 38 -5.40 5.75 -12.08
C ARG A 38 -5.22 5.38 -10.62
N THR A 39 -4.00 5.30 -10.09
CA THR A 39 -3.81 4.98 -8.68
C THR A 39 -4.46 6.02 -7.78
N ARG A 40 -5.53 5.62 -7.08
CA ARG A 40 -6.29 6.48 -6.17
C ARG A 40 -6.16 6.11 -4.70
N SER A 41 -5.45 5.02 -4.41
CA SER A 41 -5.25 4.47 -3.08
C SER A 41 -3.84 3.90 -2.99
N VAL A 42 -3.12 4.13 -1.88
CA VAL A 42 -1.85 3.44 -1.53
C VAL A 42 -1.81 3.15 -0.04
N ILE A 43 -1.06 2.13 0.36
CA ILE A 43 -0.74 1.84 1.76
C ILE A 43 0.77 1.97 1.95
N LEU A 44 1.19 2.67 2.99
CA LEU A 44 2.59 2.74 3.40
C LEU A 44 2.78 1.86 4.63
N VAL A 45 3.76 0.94 4.57
CA VAL A 45 4.17 0.09 5.69
C VAL A 45 5.51 0.56 6.21
N ASN A 46 5.61 0.83 7.51
CA ASN A 46 6.86 1.26 8.11
C ASN A 46 7.90 0.12 8.06
N LYS A 47 9.14 0.43 7.68
CA LYS A 47 10.21 -0.56 7.51
C LYS A 47 10.69 -1.24 8.79
N HIS A 48 10.30 -0.74 9.97
CA HIS A 48 10.56 -1.48 11.20
C HIS A 48 9.72 -2.77 11.28
N ILE A 49 8.62 -2.85 10.51
CA ILE A 49 7.84 -4.08 10.33
C ILE A 49 8.53 -4.94 9.29
N SER A 50 8.87 -6.17 9.68
CA SER A 50 9.44 -7.16 8.77
C SER A 50 8.54 -7.38 7.55
N THR A 51 9.14 -7.43 6.36
CA THR A 51 8.44 -7.81 5.12
C THR A 51 7.87 -9.23 5.14
N ASN A 52 8.29 -10.08 6.09
CA ASN A 52 7.70 -11.40 6.29
C ASN A 52 6.40 -11.35 7.11
N ALA A 53 6.09 -10.22 7.74
CA ALA A 53 4.90 -10.04 8.56
C ALA A 53 3.71 -9.53 7.75
N TRP A 54 3.85 -9.29 6.44
CA TRP A 54 2.76 -8.81 5.61
C TRP A 54 2.90 -9.22 4.15
N THR A 55 1.77 -9.23 3.43
CA THR A 55 1.71 -9.41 1.99
C THR A 55 0.66 -8.51 1.38
N ALA A 56 0.94 -7.91 0.22
CA ALA A 56 -0.09 -7.24 -0.56
C ALA A 56 -1.18 -8.25 -0.97
N ILE A 57 -2.41 -7.76 -1.14
CA ILE A 57 -3.53 -8.54 -1.66
C ILE A 57 -3.77 -8.08 -3.10
N ASP A 58 -3.77 -9.02 -4.04
CA ASP A 58 -4.04 -8.73 -5.44
C ASP A 58 -5.53 -8.47 -5.66
N ILE A 59 -5.88 -7.20 -5.83
CA ILE A 59 -7.23 -6.74 -6.17
C ILE A 59 -7.16 -5.96 -7.46
N THR A 60 -7.93 -6.39 -8.46
CA THR A 60 -8.02 -5.73 -9.77
C THR A 60 -8.91 -4.48 -9.70
N SER A 61 -8.47 -3.47 -8.95
CA SER A 61 -9.09 -2.14 -8.90
C SER A 61 -8.02 -1.10 -8.58
N PRO A 62 -7.96 0.03 -9.31
CA PRO A 62 -7.02 1.10 -9.02
C PRO A 62 -7.39 1.92 -7.77
N ASP A 63 -8.57 1.63 -7.19
CA ASP A 63 -9.16 2.36 -6.06
C ASP A 63 -8.95 1.63 -4.73
N ILE A 64 -8.44 0.39 -4.81
CA ILE A 64 -8.30 -0.48 -3.67
C ILE A 64 -6.87 -0.96 -3.57
N THR A 65 -6.23 -0.66 -2.45
CA THR A 65 -4.97 -1.30 -2.04
C THR A 65 -5.26 -2.22 -0.87
N GLY A 66 -4.91 -3.49 -1.00
CA GLY A 66 -5.12 -4.49 0.05
C GLY A 66 -3.80 -4.96 0.66
N LEU A 67 -3.80 -5.23 1.96
CA LEU A 67 -2.66 -5.73 2.72
C LEU A 67 -3.16 -6.79 3.72
N THR A 68 -2.48 -7.93 3.79
CA THR A 68 -2.65 -8.88 4.89
C THR A 68 -1.47 -8.76 5.84
N MET A 69 -1.75 -8.56 7.12
CA MET A 69 -0.78 -8.61 8.21
C MET A 69 -0.86 -9.97 8.91
N VAL A 70 0.28 -10.60 9.15
CA VAL A 70 0.39 -11.84 9.93
C VAL A 70 0.64 -11.47 11.40
N THR A 71 -0.33 -11.78 12.26
CA THR A 71 -0.25 -11.49 13.70
C THR A 71 -0.32 -12.78 14.52
N GLN A 72 -0.04 -12.70 15.82
CA GLN A 72 -0.16 -13.86 16.72
C GLN A 72 -1.61 -14.36 16.85
N GLN A 73 -2.58 -13.47 16.64
CA GLN A 73 -4.02 -13.75 16.76
C GLN A 73 -4.63 -14.19 15.42
N GLY A 74 -3.84 -14.27 14.35
CA GLY A 74 -4.26 -14.62 13.01
C GLY A 74 -3.97 -13.53 11.99
N ASN A 75 -4.58 -13.66 10.81
CA ASN A 75 -4.39 -12.72 9.72
C ASN A 75 -5.34 -11.55 9.85
N LEU A 76 -4.80 -10.34 9.74
CA LEU A 76 -5.57 -9.09 9.65
C LEU A 76 -5.54 -8.59 8.21
N HIS A 77 -6.71 -8.55 7.57
CA HIS A 77 -6.86 -8.02 6.21
C HIS A 77 -7.28 -6.55 6.28
N LEU A 78 -6.52 -5.70 5.60
CA LEU A 78 -6.69 -4.25 5.57
C LEU A 78 -6.91 -3.82 4.12
N PHE A 79 -7.91 -2.97 3.91
CA PHE A 79 -8.25 -2.45 2.59
C PHE A 79 -8.33 -0.93 2.66
N ASN A 80 -7.51 -0.26 1.86
CA ASN A 80 -7.63 1.17 1.62
C ASN A 80 -8.51 1.39 0.39
N VAL A 81 -9.72 1.92 0.58
CA VAL A 81 -10.70 2.13 -0.49
C VAL A 81 -10.90 3.63 -0.69
N TYR A 82 -10.74 4.09 -1.92
CA TYR A 82 -11.09 5.44 -2.37
C TYR A 82 -12.56 5.52 -2.81
#